data_AF-A0A918INT7-F1
#
_entry.id   AF-A0A918INT7-F1
#
_cell.length_a   1.000
_cell.length_b   1.000
_cell.length_c   1.000
_cell.angle_alpha   90.00
_cell.angle_beta   90.00
_cell.angle_gamma   90.00
#
_symmetry.space_group_name_H-M   'P 1'
#
loop_
_entity.id
_entity.type
_entity.pdbx_description
1 polymer ?
#
loop_
_entity_poly.entity_id
_entity_poly.type
_entity_poly.pdbx_seq_one_letter_code
_entity_poly.pdbx_strand_id
1 'polypeptide(L)'
;MLGVVIWSCQTTGKAIIWCADHGDLAHFDGAGSMTGAVMVSAGDLVDVTLMRSSAVRRCARLELVEAGYMPEIADHLRTRPRAIAAA
;
A
#
# COMPACT_ATOMS: atom_id res chain seq x y z
N MET A 1 -8.89 -7.62 -1.02
CA MET A 1 -8.10 -7.58 -2.27
C MET A 1 -6.64 -7.58 -1.87
N LEU A 2 -5.82 -8.45 -2.46
CA LEU A 2 -4.40 -8.50 -2.12
C LEU A 2 -3.62 -7.31 -2.68
N GLY A 3 -2.60 -6.88 -1.95
CA GLY A 3 -1.65 -5.87 -2.39
C GLY A 3 -0.35 -5.94 -1.61
N VAL A 4 0.69 -5.32 -2.17
CA VAL A 4 2.00 -5.20 -1.52
C VAL A 4 2.19 -3.76 -1.06
N VAL A 5 2.67 -3.58 0.16
CA VAL A 5 3.01 -2.27 0.70
C VAL A 5 4.29 -1.78 0.04
N ILE A 6 4.26 -0.60 -0.58
CA ILE A 6 5.43 -0.01 -1.26
C ILE A 6 6.05 1.14 -0.46
N TRP A 7 5.30 1.68 0.49
CA TRP A 7 5.75 2.68 1.46
C TRP A 7 4.87 2.65 2.69
N SER A 8 5.45 2.91 3.86
CA SER A 8 4.70 3.11 5.11
C SER A 8 5.39 4.14 6.01
N CYS A 9 4.61 4.74 6.90
CA CYS A 9 5.09 5.65 7.94
C CYS A 9 4.59 5.18 9.30
N GLN A 10 5.48 4.62 10.11
CA GLN A 10 5.15 4.08 11.43
C GLN A 10 4.60 5.15 12.38
N THR A 11 5.07 6.39 12.28
CA THR A 11 4.60 7.51 13.12
C THR A 11 3.15 7.87 12.87
N THR A 12 2.67 7.73 11.62
CA THR A 12 1.31 8.13 11.23
C THR A 12 0.39 6.94 10.97
N GLY A 13 0.93 5.72 10.89
CA GLY A 13 0.20 4.52 10.46
C GLY A 13 -0.23 4.56 8.99
N LYS A 14 0.27 5.52 8.20
CA LYS A 14 -0.06 5.65 6.77
C LYS A 14 0.72 4.64 5.95
N ALA A 15 0.11 4.15 4.88
CA ALA A 15 0.75 3.25 3.93
C ALA A 15 0.24 3.49 2.50
N ILE A 16 1.10 3.18 1.53
CA ILE A 16 0.75 3.11 0.11
C ILE A 16 0.87 1.66 -0.33
N ILE A 17 -0.18 1.18 -0.97
CA ILE A 17 -0.35 -0.22 -1.36
C ILE A 17 -0.50 -0.30 -2.87
N TRP A 18 0.30 -1.17 -3.49
CA TRP A 18 0.12 -1.55 -4.87
C TRP A 18 -0.73 -2.82 -4.94
N CYS A 19 -1.93 -2.69 -5.50
CA CYS A 19 -2.94 -3.74 -5.48
C CYS A 19 -2.73 -4.73 -6.62
N ALA A 20 -3.15 -5.98 -6.41
CA ALA A 20 -3.02 -7.08 -7.40
C ALA A 20 -3.79 -6.83 -8.71
N ASP A 21 -4.70 -5.86 -8.74
CA ASP A 21 -5.39 -5.44 -9.97
C ASP A 21 -4.57 -4.47 -10.84
N HIS A 22 -3.36 -4.10 -10.40
CA HIS A 22 -2.41 -3.23 -11.10
C HIS A 22 -2.96 -1.86 -11.50
N GLY A 23 -4.07 -1.43 -10.89
CA GLY A 23 -4.62 -0.08 -11.09
C GLY A 23 -3.83 0.97 -10.30
N ASP A 24 -4.47 2.13 -10.09
CA ASP A 24 -3.89 3.21 -9.29
C ASP A 24 -3.51 2.74 -7.87
N LEU A 25 -2.55 3.45 -7.27
CA LEU A 25 -2.10 3.18 -5.92
C LEU A 25 -3.20 3.41 -4.89
N ALA A 26 -3.28 2.54 -3.90
CA ALA A 26 -4.24 2.64 -2.82
C ALA A 26 -3.60 3.30 -1.59
N HIS A 27 -4.29 4.29 -1.03
CA HIS A 27 -3.86 5.03 0.14
C HIS A 27 -4.52 4.48 1.40
N PHE A 28 -3.73 4.12 2.39
CA PHE A 28 -4.22 3.83 3.74
C PHE A 28 -3.87 5.00 4.65
N ASP A 29 -4.89 5.60 5.25
CA ASP A 29 -4.74 6.82 6.04
C ASP A 29 -4.33 6.59 7.49
N GLY A 30 -4.23 5.32 7.91
CA GLY A 30 -4.04 4.91 9.30
C GLY A 30 -5.37 4.66 10.00
N ALA A 31 -5.40 3.72 10.95
CA ALA A 31 -6.52 3.56 11.86
C ALA A 31 -6.54 4.75 12.81
N GLY A 32 -7.34 5.78 12.52
CA GLY A 32 -7.43 6.97 13.36
C GLY A 32 -7.76 6.60 14.80
N SER A 33 -6.87 6.92 15.74
CA SER A 33 -6.92 6.89 17.22
C SER A 33 -7.51 5.65 17.95
N MET A 34 -8.37 4.82 17.35
CA MET A 34 -9.29 3.99 18.13
C MET A 34 -9.09 2.49 18.08
N THR A 35 -8.28 1.92 17.21
CA THR A 35 -7.96 0.49 17.29
C THR A 35 -6.69 0.14 16.54
N GLY A 36 -5.64 -0.25 17.27
CA GLY A 36 -4.45 -0.96 16.79
C GLY A 36 -3.75 -0.36 15.57
N ALA A 37 -2.65 0.35 15.77
CA ALA A 37 -1.79 0.76 14.66
C ALA A 37 -1.35 -0.49 13.88
N VAL A 38 -1.82 -0.62 12.64
CA VAL A 38 -1.38 -1.69 11.75
C VAL A 38 0.04 -1.36 11.34
N MET A 39 1.01 -2.05 11.95
CA MET A 39 2.43 -1.88 11.69
C MET A 39 2.83 -2.69 10.47
N VAL A 40 2.72 -2.08 9.30
CA VAL A 40 3.22 -2.63 8.04
C VAL A 40 4.47 -1.92 7.56
N SER A 41 5.32 -2.67 6.88
CA SER A 41 6.56 -2.23 6.26
C SER A 41 6.49 -2.41 4.75
N ALA A 42 7.35 -1.70 4.03
CA ALA A 42 7.50 -1.93 2.59
C ALA A 42 7.89 -3.39 2.32
N GLY A 43 7.20 -4.01 1.38
CA GLY A 43 7.34 -5.42 1.03
C GLY A 43 6.36 -6.37 1.71
N ASP A 44 5.56 -5.89 2.67
CA ASP A 44 4.53 -6.72 3.29
C ASP A 44 3.36 -6.99 2.33
N LEU A 45 2.83 -8.21 2.36
CA LEU A 45 1.60 -8.59 1.69
C LEU A 45 0.41 -8.31 2.61
N VAL A 46 -0.59 -7.63 2.08
CA VAL A 46 -1.78 -7.20 2.82
C VAL A 46 -3.06 -7.54 2.08
N ASP A 47 -4.13 -7.79 2.83
CA ASP A 47 -5.49 -7.73 2.32
C ASP A 47 -6.06 -6.33 2.60
N VAL A 48 -6.47 -5.66 1.54
CA VAL A 48 -7.09 -4.35 1.60
C VAL A 48 -8.53 -4.37 1.13
N THR A 49 -9.35 -3.57 1.80
CA THR A 49 -10.71 -3.24 1.35
C THR A 49 -10.78 -1.77 1.01
N LEU A 50 -11.26 -1.44 -0.19
CA LEU A 50 -11.34 -0.07 -0.66
C LEU A 50 -12.66 0.60 -0.26
N MET A 51 -12.61 1.92 -0.06
CA MET A 51 -13.81 2.75 0.07
C MET A 51 -14.50 2.88 -1.28
N ARG A 52 -15.82 2.66 -1.31
CA ARG A 52 -16.62 2.86 -2.52
C ARG A 52 -16.70 4.35 -2.86
N SER A 53 -16.63 4.68 -4.15
CA SER A 53 -16.87 6.03 -4.68
C SER A 53 -15.92 7.12 -4.16
N SER A 54 -14.63 6.82 -4.03
CA SER A 54 -13.60 7.81 -3.74
C SER A 54 -12.88 8.21 -5.03
N ALA A 55 -12.64 9.52 -5.22
CA ALA A 55 -11.87 10.03 -6.36
C ALA A 55 -10.40 9.57 -6.35
N VAL A 56 -9.90 9.17 -5.17
CA VAL A 56 -8.59 8.56 -4.95
C VAL A 56 -8.83 7.21 -4.28
N ARG A 57 -8.19 6.14 -4.75
CA ARG A 57 -8.35 4.81 -4.15
C ARG A 57 -7.91 4.83 -2.69
N ARG A 58 -8.86 4.82 -1.77
CA ARG A 58 -8.59 4.77 -0.32
C ARG A 58 -8.90 3.39 0.25
N CYS A 59 -8.02 2.89 1.09
CA CYS A 59 -8.22 1.68 1.87
C CYS A 59 -9.06 2.01 3.10
N ALA A 60 -10.25 1.41 3.19
CA ALA A 60 -11.10 1.44 4.38
C ALA A 60 -10.55 0.55 5.49
N ARG A 61 -9.90 -0.55 5.12
CA ARG A 61 -9.31 -1.55 6.03
C ARG A 61 -8.09 -2.18 5.38
N LEU A 62 -7.11 -2.51 6.21
CA LEU A 62 -5.85 -3.12 5.83
C LEU A 62 -5.47 -4.15 6.89
N GLU A 63 -5.19 -5.36 6.46
CA GLU A 63 -4.78 -6.48 7.30
C GLU A 63 -3.50 -7.10 6.75
N LEU A 64 -2.52 -7.34 7.62
CA LEU A 64 -1.29 -8.04 7.25
C LEU A 64 -1.61 -9.51 6.96
N VAL A 65 -1.20 -9.99 5.79
CA VAL A 65 -1.30 -11.40 5.39
C VAL A 65 0.05 -12.08 5.62
N GLU A 66 1.13 -11.45 5.14
CA GLU A 66 2.49 -12.00 5.24
C GLU A 66 3.51 -10.86 5.32
N ALA A 67 4.38 -10.90 6.34
CA ALA A 67 5.45 -9.92 6.49
C ALA A 67 6.62 -10.25 5.57
N GLY A 68 7.22 -9.25 4.93
CA GLY A 68 8.40 -9.43 4.09
C GLY A 68 8.18 -10.32 2.86
N TYR A 69 6.96 -10.32 2.31
CA TYR A 69 6.64 -11.07 1.08
C TYR A 69 7.50 -10.64 -0.11
N MET A 70 7.75 -9.34 -0.26
CA MET A 70 8.63 -8.80 -1.29
C MET A 70 9.44 -7.59 -0.77
N PRO A 71 10.45 -7.80 0.09
CA PRO A 71 11.15 -6.73 0.81
C PRO A 71 11.87 -5.75 -0.13
N GLU A 72 12.30 -6.23 -1.30
CA GLU A 72 13.01 -5.42 -2.29
C GLU A 72 12.09 -4.63 -3.24
N ILE A 73 10.76 -4.66 -3.06
CA ILE A 73 9.82 -3.99 -3.96
C ILE A 73 10.12 -2.50 -4.13
N ALA A 74 10.46 -1.81 -3.04
CA ALA A 74 10.72 -0.38 -3.08
C ALA A 74 12.00 -0.06 -3.88
N ASP A 75 13.01 -0.92 -3.80
CA ASP A 75 14.25 -0.78 -4.55
C ASP A 75 14.03 -1.06 -6.04
N HIS A 76 13.30 -2.14 -6.37
CA HIS A 76 12.92 -2.46 -7.74
C HIS A 76 12.09 -1.37 -8.43
N LEU A 77 11.19 -0.71 -7.70
CA LEU A 77 10.39 0.39 -8.25
C LEU A 77 11.23 1.65 -8.49
N ARG A 78 12.27 1.90 -7.68
CA ARG A 78 13.18 3.05 -7.87
C ARG A 78 14.16 2.85 -9.02
N THR A 79 14.63 1.62 -9.24
CA THR A 79 15.64 1.31 -10.26
C THR A 79 15.06 1.13 -11.65
N ARG A 80 13.72 1.07 -11.79
CA ARG A 80 13.09 1.05 -13.10
C ARG A 80 13.33 2.39 -13.82
N PRO A 81 14.06 2.39 -14.95
CA PRO A 81 14.18 3.58 -15.76
C PRO A 81 12.77 4.01 -16.16
N ARG A 82 12.50 5.31 -16.00
CA ARG A 82 11.23 5.94 -16.31
C ARG A 82 10.93 5.70 -17.78
N ALA A 83 10.07 4.71 -18.08
CA ALA A 83 9.36 4.71 -19.35
C ALA A 83 8.41 5.92 -19.27
N ILE A 84 8.92 7.08 -19.66
CA ILE A 84 8.06 8.22 -19.96
C ILE A 84 7.24 7.72 -21.15
N ALA A 85 6.02 7.26 -20.89
CA ALA A 85 5.03 7.16 -21.93
C ALA A 85 4.84 8.58 -22.45
N ALA A 86 5.49 8.89 -23.56
CA ALA A 86 5.17 10.05 -24.36
C ALA A 86 3.73 9.84 -24.84
N ALA A 87 2.81 10.62 -24.27
CA ALA A 87 1.47 10.82 -24.78
C ALA A 87 1.41 12.23 -25.38
#